data_AF-A0A9D4PDL6-F1
#
_entry.id   AF-A0A9D4PDL6-F1
#
_cell.length_a   1.000
_cell.length_b   1.000
_cell.length_c   1.000
_cell.angle_alpha   90.00
_cell.angle_beta   90.00
_cell.angle_gamma   90.00
#
_symmetry.space_group_name_H-M   'P 1'
#
loop_
_entity.id
_entity.type
_entity.pdbx_description
1 polymer ?
#
loop_
_entity_poly.entity_id
_entity_poly.type
_entity_poly.pdbx_seq_one_letter_code
_entity_poly.pdbx_strand_id
1 'polypeptide(L)'
;MYASARPRLTTAPQAGQRHKVRERVRAAELERWRTSAQTKSALSVYRANKQAIEPERFFDNSRGSSLLSEARGGVLRTRTLQAKYTPSTSTTCHRCSAAEETIKHVVLECTGLQPGPPLEQTNPSCPNALATALGFHEQGAPPNWKEVELTKRRLEHWWRTRNPPAPPESADE
;
A
#
# COMPACT_ATOMS: atom_id res chain seq x y z
N MET A 1 -0.80 -18.78 -65.10
CA MET A 1 -0.38 -19.53 -63.89
C MET A 1 0.17 -18.53 -62.88
N TYR A 2 -0.58 -18.22 -61.82
CA TYR A 2 -0.19 -17.25 -60.79
C TYR A 2 0.67 -17.96 -59.72
N ALA A 3 1.97 -17.65 -59.67
CA ALA A 3 2.81 -18.00 -58.52
C ALA A 3 2.72 -16.87 -57.48
N SER A 4 1.71 -16.93 -56.62
CA SER A 4 1.59 -16.00 -55.49
C SER A 4 2.61 -16.39 -54.42
N ALA A 5 3.70 -15.62 -54.33
CA ALA A 5 4.70 -15.79 -53.28
C ALA A 5 4.05 -15.47 -51.93
N ARG A 6 3.86 -16.50 -51.10
CA ARG A 6 3.42 -16.32 -49.72
C ARG A 6 4.48 -15.50 -48.97
N PRO A 7 4.14 -14.36 -48.35
CA PRO A 7 5.10 -13.62 -47.56
C PRO A 7 5.62 -14.52 -46.43
N ARG A 8 6.94 -14.71 -46.35
CA ARG A 8 7.57 -15.35 -45.19
C ARG A 8 7.18 -14.54 -43.97
N LEU A 9 6.46 -15.17 -43.04
CA LEU A 9 6.33 -14.68 -41.68
C LEU A 9 7.75 -14.40 -41.16
N THR A 10 7.95 -13.15 -40.73
CA THR A 10 9.23 -12.56 -40.38
C THR A 10 10.08 -13.49 -39.51
N THR A 11 11.38 -13.55 -39.82
CA THR A 11 12.38 -14.24 -39.01
C THR A 11 12.27 -13.81 -37.55
N ALA A 12 12.27 -14.77 -36.62
CA ALA A 12 12.18 -14.47 -35.20
C ALA A 12 13.27 -13.46 -34.80
N PRO A 13 12.93 -12.37 -34.07
CA PRO A 13 13.89 -11.34 -33.73
C PRO A 13 15.04 -11.94 -32.93
N GLN A 14 16.27 -11.56 -33.30
CA GLN A 14 17.49 -12.01 -32.62
C GLN A 14 17.44 -11.64 -31.13
N ALA A 15 18.09 -12.43 -30.27
CA ALA A 15 18.04 -12.25 -28.81
C ALA A 15 18.37 -10.80 -28.36
N GLY A 16 19.34 -10.14 -29.00
CA GLY A 16 19.69 -8.75 -28.72
C GLY A 16 18.60 -7.73 -29.11
N GLN A 17 17.81 -8.00 -30.16
CA GLN A 17 16.66 -7.16 -30.52
C GLN A 17 15.53 -7.32 -29.49
N ARG A 18 15.29 -8.55 -29.01
CA ARG A 18 14.28 -8.82 -27.96
C ARG A 18 14.63 -8.12 -26.64
N HIS A 19 15.90 -8.07 -26.26
CA HIS A 19 16.35 -7.34 -25.07
C HIS A 19 16.03 -5.84 -25.16
N LYS A 20 16.45 -5.19 -26.25
CA LYS A 20 16.21 -3.76 -26.49
C LYS A 20 14.72 -3.41 -26.48
N VAL A 21 13.88 -4.27 -27.07
CA VAL A 21 12.42 -4.09 -27.04
C VAL A 21 11.89 -4.16 -25.60
N ARG A 22 12.32 -5.14 -24.80
CA ARG A 22 11.90 -5.27 -23.39
C ARG A 22 12.31 -4.07 -22.55
N GLU A 23 13.51 -3.54 -22.74
CA GLU A 23 13.98 -2.34 -22.03
C GLU A 23 13.12 -1.13 -22.38
N ARG A 24 12.81 -0.92 -23.66
CA ARG A 24 11.93 0.16 -24.10
C ARG A 24 10.52 0.03 -23.53
N VAL A 25 9.98 -1.19 -23.50
CA VAL A 25 8.67 -1.47 -22.88
C VAL A 25 8.69 -1.13 -21.39
N ARG A 26 9.68 -1.62 -20.64
CA ARG A 26 9.81 -1.33 -19.20
C ARG A 26 9.92 0.17 -18.92
N ALA A 27 10.70 0.89 -19.70
CA ALA A 27 10.85 2.35 -19.54
C ALA A 27 9.53 3.08 -19.83
N ALA A 28 8.82 2.72 -20.90
CA ALA A 28 7.52 3.31 -21.23
C ALA A 28 6.45 2.99 -20.19
N GLU A 29 6.43 1.76 -19.66
CA GLU A 29 5.51 1.35 -18.60
C GLU A 29 5.80 2.07 -17.29
N LEU A 30 7.08 2.21 -16.92
CA LEU A 30 7.50 2.93 -15.72
C LEU A 30 7.07 4.39 -15.78
N GLU A 31 7.29 5.05 -16.91
CA GLU A 31 6.88 6.45 -17.09
C GLU A 31 5.36 6.59 -17.01
N ARG A 32 4.62 5.78 -17.79
CA ARG A 32 3.16 5.78 -17.76
C ARG A 32 2.60 5.55 -16.35
N TRP A 33 3.19 4.62 -15.60
CA TRP A 33 2.81 4.34 -14.22
C TRP A 33 3.08 5.55 -13.30
N ARG A 34 4.23 6.22 -13.41
CA ARG A 34 4.54 7.43 -12.64
C ARG A 34 3.60 8.58 -12.97
N THR A 35 3.39 8.88 -14.26
CA THR A 35 2.48 9.95 -14.70
C THR A 35 1.06 9.68 -14.19
N SER A 36 0.57 8.43 -14.30
CA SER A 36 -0.76 8.08 -13.80
C SER A 36 -0.86 8.24 -12.27
N ALA A 37 0.16 7.85 -11.51
CA ALA A 37 0.18 8.02 -10.06
C ALA A 37 0.17 9.50 -9.65
N GLN A 38 0.80 10.39 -10.41
CA GLN A 38 0.82 11.83 -10.13
C GLN A 38 -0.57 12.48 -10.22
N THR A 39 -1.45 11.99 -11.08
CA THR A 39 -2.84 12.51 -11.21
C THR A 39 -3.73 12.22 -10.00
N LYS A 40 -3.32 11.30 -9.11
CA LYS A 40 -4.14 10.81 -8.00
C LYS A 40 -3.60 11.33 -6.67
N SER A 41 -4.31 12.29 -6.06
CA SER A 41 -3.93 12.86 -4.76
C SER A 41 -3.88 11.82 -3.63
N ALA A 42 -4.75 10.81 -3.66
CA ALA A 42 -4.76 9.70 -2.70
C ALA A 42 -3.42 8.93 -2.68
N LEU A 43 -2.72 8.84 -3.82
CA LEU A 43 -1.44 8.13 -3.92
C LEU A 43 -0.24 8.97 -3.51
N SER A 44 -0.40 10.05 -2.74
CA SER A 44 0.69 10.97 -2.39
C SER A 44 1.88 10.28 -1.71
N VAL A 45 1.63 9.40 -0.73
CA VAL A 45 2.66 8.61 -0.05
C VAL A 45 3.26 7.58 -0.99
N TYR A 46 2.41 6.86 -1.74
CA TYR A 46 2.84 5.85 -2.70
C TYR A 46 3.78 6.41 -3.76
N ARG A 47 3.39 7.50 -4.44
CA ARG A 47 4.17 8.09 -5.54
C ARG A 47 5.47 8.72 -5.07
N ALA A 48 5.53 9.17 -3.82
CA ALA A 48 6.74 9.74 -3.23
C ALA A 48 7.78 8.68 -2.89
N ASN A 49 7.36 7.44 -2.62
CA ASN A 49 8.23 6.41 -2.04
C ASN A 49 8.39 5.13 -2.88
N LYS A 50 7.42 4.78 -3.74
CA LYS A 50 7.54 3.61 -4.63
C LYS A 50 8.34 3.97 -5.88
N GLN A 51 9.50 3.34 -6.05
CA GLN A 51 10.45 3.71 -7.11
C GLN A 51 10.30 2.88 -8.39
N ALA A 52 9.88 1.61 -8.26
CA ALA A 52 9.81 0.65 -9.36
C ALA A 52 8.51 -0.18 -9.34
N ILE A 53 8.09 -0.68 -10.52
CA ILE A 53 6.97 -1.61 -10.68
C ILE A 53 7.48 -3.03 -10.37
N GLU A 54 7.45 -3.40 -9.10
CA GLU A 54 7.94 -4.70 -8.63
C GLU A 54 7.06 -5.24 -7.49
N PRO A 55 6.94 -6.58 -7.39
CA PRO A 55 6.19 -7.22 -6.32
C PRO A 55 6.88 -7.03 -4.97
N GLU A 56 6.08 -6.75 -3.96
CA GLU A 56 6.54 -6.61 -2.59
C GLU A 56 6.44 -7.96 -1.88
N ARG A 57 7.56 -8.43 -1.32
CA ARG A 57 7.64 -9.79 -0.74
C ARG A 57 7.00 -9.94 0.64
N PHE A 58 6.68 -8.83 1.30
CA PHE A 58 6.10 -8.85 2.64
C PHE A 58 4.58 -9.00 2.65
N PHE A 59 3.89 -9.08 1.51
CA PHE A 59 2.46 -9.38 1.49
C PHE A 59 2.22 -10.90 1.56
N ASP A 60 1.39 -11.30 2.52
CA ASP A 60 1.11 -12.70 2.88
C ASP A 60 -0.39 -13.06 2.83
N ASN A 61 -1.20 -12.26 2.12
CA ASN A 61 -2.66 -12.39 2.01
C ASN A 61 -3.43 -12.33 3.35
N SER A 62 -2.79 -11.96 4.46
CA SER A 62 -3.48 -11.67 5.72
C SER A 62 -4.36 -10.42 5.63
N ARG A 63 -5.27 -10.26 6.61
CA ARG A 63 -6.04 -9.02 6.77
C ARG A 63 -5.11 -7.82 6.94
N GLY A 64 -4.04 -7.97 7.73
CA GLY A 64 -3.02 -6.93 7.91
C GLY A 64 -2.35 -6.54 6.60
N SER A 65 -2.03 -7.51 5.73
CA SER A 65 -1.51 -7.26 4.39
C SER A 65 -2.49 -6.48 3.50
N SER A 66 -3.78 -6.83 3.50
CA SER A 66 -4.79 -6.06 2.77
C SER A 66 -4.89 -4.62 3.29
N LEU A 67 -4.95 -4.42 4.61
CA LEU A 67 -5.03 -3.09 5.22
C LEU A 67 -3.76 -2.26 4.97
N LEU A 68 -2.59 -2.90 5.01
CA LEU A 68 -1.32 -2.27 4.67
C LEU A 68 -1.32 -1.79 3.21
N SER A 69 -1.88 -2.57 2.28
CA SER A 69 -2.00 -2.17 0.88
C SER A 69 -2.90 -0.94 0.71
N GLU A 70 -4.02 -0.88 1.44
CA GLU A 70 -4.90 0.29 1.46
C GLU A 70 -4.19 1.51 2.04
N ALA A 71 -3.45 1.34 3.13
CA ALA A 71 -2.69 2.40 3.78
C ALA A 71 -1.60 2.96 2.87
N ARG A 72 -0.84 2.08 2.20
CA ARG A 72 0.16 2.45 1.17
C ARG A 72 -0.46 3.24 0.03
N GLY A 73 -1.65 2.83 -0.42
CA GLY A 73 -2.40 3.50 -1.49
C GLY A 73 -3.12 4.79 -1.06
N GLY A 74 -3.09 5.15 0.23
CA GLY A 74 -3.81 6.30 0.77
C GLY A 74 -5.33 6.15 0.77
N VAL A 75 -5.83 4.91 0.72
CA VAL A 75 -7.26 4.57 0.64
C VAL A 75 -7.75 3.75 1.83
N LEU A 76 -6.93 3.61 2.88
CA LEU A 76 -7.36 3.02 4.15
C LEU A 76 -8.59 3.78 4.64
N ARG A 77 -9.65 3.04 4.96
CA ARG A 77 -10.97 3.58 5.30
C ARG A 77 -11.03 4.25 6.66
N THR A 78 -10.16 5.20 6.95
CA THR A 78 -10.17 5.95 8.20
C THR A 78 -11.38 6.88 8.29
N ARG A 79 -11.71 7.40 9.48
CA ARG A 79 -12.78 8.39 9.67
C ARG A 79 -12.56 9.65 8.83
N THR A 80 -11.33 10.15 8.75
CA THR A 80 -11.00 11.30 7.88
C THR A 80 -11.27 11.00 6.39
N LEU A 81 -11.02 9.77 5.92
CA LEU A 81 -11.38 9.40 4.55
C LEU A 81 -12.90 9.29 4.36
N GLN A 82 -13.61 8.68 5.31
CA GLN A 82 -15.07 8.55 5.26
C GLN A 82 -15.80 9.89 5.28
N ALA A 83 -15.31 10.85 6.08
CA ALA A 83 -15.90 12.19 6.17
C ALA A 83 -15.92 12.94 4.83
N LYS A 84 -15.08 12.56 3.86
CA LYS A 84 -15.11 13.12 2.49
C LYS A 84 -16.34 12.68 1.69
N TYR A 85 -16.92 11.53 2.02
CA TYR A 85 -18.02 10.92 1.26
C TYR A 85 -19.33 10.85 2.06
N THR A 86 -19.25 10.94 3.40
CA THR A 86 -20.40 10.86 4.29
C THR A 86 -20.41 12.08 5.20
N PRO A 87 -21.17 13.13 4.83
CA PRO A 87 -21.33 14.33 5.64
C PRO A 87 -21.71 14.00 7.08
N SER A 88 -21.27 14.82 8.03
CA SER A 88 -21.53 14.64 9.47
C SER A 88 -20.84 13.44 10.14
N THR A 89 -19.96 12.73 9.44
CA THR A 89 -19.09 11.72 10.07
C THR A 89 -18.01 12.42 10.88
N SER A 90 -17.92 12.11 12.19
CA SER A 90 -16.81 12.58 13.02
C SER A 90 -15.47 12.07 12.47
N THR A 91 -14.48 12.97 12.38
CA THR A 91 -13.10 12.62 11.99
C THR A 91 -12.29 12.08 13.15
N THR A 92 -12.78 12.16 14.38
CA THR A 92 -12.06 11.74 15.59
C THR A 92 -11.77 10.23 15.57
N CYS A 93 -10.55 9.87 15.98
CA CYS A 93 -10.13 8.49 16.14
C CYS A 93 -11.06 7.73 17.08
N HIS A 94 -11.70 6.68 16.57
CA HIS A 94 -12.66 5.90 17.36
C HIS A 94 -12.00 5.17 18.53
N ARG A 95 -10.66 5.06 18.53
CA ARG A 95 -9.93 4.29 19.53
C ARG A 95 -9.34 5.11 20.66
N CYS A 96 -8.73 6.26 20.38
CA CYS A 96 -8.15 7.12 21.42
C CYS A 96 -8.98 8.37 21.72
N SER A 97 -9.93 8.74 20.84
CA SER A 97 -10.76 9.93 20.97
C SER A 97 -10.00 11.27 21.08
N ALA A 98 -8.69 11.29 20.88
CA ALA A 98 -7.83 12.44 21.16
C ALA A 98 -7.34 13.20 19.91
N ALA A 99 -7.40 12.59 18.73
CA ALA A 99 -6.91 13.16 17.47
C ALA A 99 -7.76 12.69 16.29
N GLU A 100 -7.57 13.30 15.11
CA GLU A 100 -8.21 12.83 13.88
C GLU A 100 -7.68 11.46 13.45
N GLU A 101 -8.58 10.60 12.96
CA GLU A 101 -8.22 9.30 12.43
C GLU A 101 -7.65 9.42 11.01
N THR A 102 -6.37 9.75 10.94
CA THR A 102 -5.60 9.71 9.70
C THR A 102 -4.81 8.39 9.59
N ILE A 103 -4.31 8.06 8.39
CA ILE A 103 -3.41 6.91 8.21
C ILE A 103 -2.18 7.05 9.10
N LYS A 104 -1.59 8.27 9.13
CA LYS A 104 -0.46 8.58 10.00
C LYS A 104 -0.79 8.32 11.47
N HIS A 105 -1.95 8.78 11.92
CA HIS A 105 -2.39 8.58 13.30
C HIS A 105 -2.51 7.10 13.66
N VAL A 106 -3.23 6.32 12.83
CA VAL A 106 -3.43 4.89 13.06
C VAL A 106 -2.09 4.12 13.08
N VAL A 107 -1.21 4.41 12.12
CA VAL A 107 0.07 3.69 11.98
C VAL A 107 1.07 4.10 13.07
N LEU A 108 1.22 5.39 13.38
CA LEU A 108 2.34 5.91 14.16
C LEU A 108 1.98 6.50 15.53
N GLU A 109 0.76 7.02 15.72
CA GLU A 109 0.50 7.94 16.85
C GLU A 109 -0.55 7.41 17.84
N CYS A 110 -1.47 6.53 17.40
CA CYS A 110 -2.61 6.13 18.21
C CYS A 110 -2.22 5.26 19.42
N THR A 111 -2.27 5.81 20.63
CA THR A 111 -1.92 5.11 21.87
C THR A 111 -2.91 4.01 22.25
N GLY A 112 -4.13 4.04 21.73
CA GLY A 112 -5.17 3.04 22.02
C GLY A 112 -5.09 1.76 21.18
N LEU A 113 -4.10 1.64 20.28
CA LEU A 113 -3.91 0.47 19.41
C LEU A 113 -2.76 -0.42 19.89
N GLN A 114 -2.92 -1.73 19.69
CA GLN A 114 -1.93 -2.76 20.00
C GLN A 114 -1.56 -3.58 18.75
N PRO A 115 -0.29 -3.96 18.54
CA PRO A 115 0.89 -3.53 19.31
C PRO A 115 1.07 -2.01 19.23
N GLY A 116 1.82 -1.46 20.18
CA GLY A 116 2.22 -0.05 20.18
C GLY A 116 2.85 0.39 18.86
N PRO A 117 3.00 1.70 18.63
CA PRO A 117 3.59 2.19 17.39
C PRO A 117 5.00 1.61 17.22
N PRO A 118 5.45 1.38 15.97
CA PRO A 118 6.76 0.82 15.72
C PRO A 118 7.89 1.64 16.38
N LEU A 119 8.76 0.95 17.12
CA LEU A 119 9.52 1.50 18.26
C LEU A 119 10.65 2.49 17.90
N GLU A 120 11.02 2.65 16.63
CA GLU A 120 12.10 3.56 16.21
C GLU A 120 11.61 4.95 15.74
N GLN A 121 10.29 5.21 15.76
CA GLN A 121 9.68 6.40 15.14
C GLN A 121 9.13 7.45 16.12
N THR A 122 9.43 7.32 17.42
CA THR A 122 9.28 8.42 18.39
C THR A 122 10.39 9.46 18.26
N ASN A 123 11.39 9.23 17.40
CA ASN A 123 12.43 10.21 17.12
C ASN A 123 11.89 11.26 16.13
N PRO A 124 11.67 12.53 16.53
CA PRO A 124 11.07 13.56 15.69
C PRO A 124 11.89 13.94 14.43
N SER A 125 13.09 13.36 14.28
CA SER A 125 13.99 13.58 13.14
C SER A 125 13.86 12.56 11.99
N CYS A 126 12.88 11.65 11.98
CA CYS A 126 12.69 10.71 10.85
C CYS A 126 11.63 11.24 9.85
N PRO A 127 12.03 11.96 8.78
CA PRO A 127 11.09 12.51 7.80
C PRO A 127 10.28 11.43 7.04
N ASN A 128 10.75 10.18 7.06
CA ASN A 128 10.15 9.05 6.35
C ASN A 128 9.57 7.97 7.28
N ALA A 129 9.23 8.31 8.53
CA ALA A 129 8.68 7.36 9.50
C ALA A 129 7.46 6.60 8.95
N LEU A 130 6.49 7.32 8.36
CA LEU A 130 5.30 6.70 7.78
C LEU A 130 5.65 5.80 6.59
N ALA A 131 6.56 6.23 5.73
CA ALA A 131 6.96 5.44 4.57
C ALA A 131 7.63 4.12 5.00
N THR A 132 8.52 4.19 5.99
CA THR A 132 9.22 3.05 6.56
C THR A 132 8.25 2.06 7.21
N ALA A 133 7.32 2.56 8.05
CA ALA A 133 6.29 1.73 8.68
C ALA A 133 5.36 1.05 7.66
N LEU A 134 5.11 1.71 6.52
CA LEU A 134 4.34 1.16 5.40
C LEU A 134 5.16 0.22 4.50
N GLY A 135 6.43 -0.02 4.83
CA GLY A 135 7.32 -0.92 4.09
C GLY A 135 7.80 -0.37 2.76
N PHE A 136 7.86 0.97 2.59
CA PHE A 136 8.62 1.54 1.50
C PHE A 136 10.11 1.51 1.84
N HIS A 137 10.92 1.15 0.86
CA HIS A 137 12.37 1.04 1.00
C HIS A 137 13.03 1.43 -0.33
N GLU A 138 14.32 1.72 -0.26
CA GLU A 138 15.12 1.98 -1.45
C GLU A 138 15.23 0.75 -2.33
N GLN A 139 15.32 0.96 -3.64
CA GLN A 139 15.46 -0.12 -4.59
C GLN A 139 16.73 -0.94 -4.31
N GLY A 140 16.59 -2.26 -4.17
CA GLY A 140 17.69 -3.17 -3.86
C GLY A 140 17.98 -3.37 -2.38
N ALA A 141 17.44 -2.52 -1.49
CA ALA A 141 17.48 -2.75 -0.05
C ALA A 141 16.34 -3.70 0.36
N PRO A 142 16.56 -4.59 1.35
CA PRO A 142 15.45 -5.36 1.93
C PRO A 142 14.54 -4.43 2.75
N PRO A 143 13.21 -4.64 2.74
CA PRO A 143 12.30 -3.94 3.63
C PRO A 143 12.61 -4.27 5.09
N ASN A 144 12.27 -3.36 6.01
CA ASN A 144 12.29 -3.67 7.43
C ASN A 144 11.08 -4.55 7.79
N TRP A 145 11.25 -5.86 7.65
CA TRP A 145 10.19 -6.86 7.87
C TRP A 145 9.53 -6.76 9.25
N LYS A 146 10.32 -6.47 10.28
CA LYS A 146 9.83 -6.37 11.66
C LYS A 146 8.86 -5.20 11.81
N GLU A 147 9.23 -4.04 11.27
CA GLU A 147 8.40 -2.83 11.27
C GLU A 147 7.12 -3.04 10.45
N VAL A 148 7.23 -3.64 9.27
CA VAL A 148 6.08 -3.96 8.42
C VAL A 148 5.11 -4.91 9.14
N GLU A 149 5.62 -5.95 9.79
CA GLU A 149 4.82 -6.90 10.53
C GLU A 149 4.14 -6.27 11.75
N LEU A 150 4.82 -5.37 12.47
CA LEU A 150 4.21 -4.57 13.53
C LEU A 150 3.06 -3.70 12.99
N THR A 151 3.27 -3.00 11.86
CA THR A 151 2.24 -2.18 11.22
C THR A 151 1.04 -3.02 10.81
N LYS A 152 1.23 -4.20 10.20
CA LYS A 152 0.13 -5.11 9.84
C LYS A 152 -0.71 -5.49 11.06
N ARG A 153 -0.08 -5.97 12.14
CA ARG A 153 -0.78 -6.40 13.37
C ARG A 153 -1.55 -5.25 14.01
N ARG A 154 -0.95 -4.05 13.99
CA ARG A 154 -1.56 -2.83 14.50
C ARG A 154 -2.78 -2.40 13.69
N LEU A 155 -2.69 -2.48 12.36
CA LEU A 155 -3.82 -2.24 11.46
C LEU A 155 -4.93 -3.28 11.66
N GLU A 156 -4.59 -4.54 11.88
CA GLU A 156 -5.59 -5.58 12.19
C GLU A 156 -6.32 -5.29 13.50
N HIS A 157 -5.61 -4.89 14.55
CA HIS A 157 -6.25 -4.50 15.81
C HIS A 157 -7.19 -3.31 15.59
N TRP A 158 -6.74 -2.26 14.88
CA TRP A 158 -7.59 -1.13 14.49
C TRP A 158 -8.84 -1.55 13.70
N TRP A 159 -8.71 -2.55 12.82
CA TRP A 159 -9.84 -3.05 12.06
C TRP A 159 -10.82 -3.84 12.93
N ARG A 160 -10.32 -4.70 13.82
CA ARG A 160 -11.15 -5.48 14.76
C ARG A 160 -11.92 -4.58 15.73
N THR A 161 -11.31 -3.48 16.22
CA THR A 161 -12.01 -2.55 17.13
C THR A 161 -13.18 -1.83 16.45
N ARG A 162 -13.22 -1.79 15.12
CA ARG A 162 -14.31 -1.21 14.33
C ARG A 162 -15.33 -2.21 13.84
N ASN A 163 -14.93 -3.48 13.76
CA ASN A 163 -15.73 -4.58 13.24
C ASN A 163 -15.68 -5.71 14.29
N PRO A 164 -16.27 -5.50 15.48
CA PRO A 164 -16.29 -6.54 16.49
C PRO A 164 -17.00 -7.78 15.91
N PRO A 165 -16.56 -8.99 16.27
CA PRO A 165 -17.31 -10.20 15.92
C PRO A 165 -18.72 -10.09 16.50
N ALA A 166 -19.70 -10.69 15.82
CA ALA A 166 -21.04 -10.80 16.37
C ALA A 166 -20.96 -11.49 17.74
N PRO A 167 -21.76 -11.06 18.73
CA PRO A 167 -21.85 -11.77 19.99
C PRO A 167 -22.28 -13.23 19.71
N PRO A 168 -21.81 -14.21 20.50
CA PRO A 168 -22.27 -15.58 20.34
C PRO A 168 -23.79 -15.62 20.49
N GLU A 169 -24.48 -16.25 19.54
CA GLU A 169 -25.91 -16.58 19.69
C GLU A 169 -26.07 -17.30 21.02
N SER A 170 -26.94 -16.77 21.88
CA SER A 170 -27.33 -17.42 23.12
C SER A 170 -27.76 -18.84 22.78
N ALA A 171 -27.05 -19.83 23.30
CA ALA A 171 -27.55 -21.20 23.27
C ALA A 171 -28.88 -21.18 24.00
N ASP A 172 -29.97 -21.38 23.26
CA ASP A 172 -31.30 -21.57 23.80
C ASP A 172 -31.22 -22.69 24.86
N GLU A 173 -31.53 -22.34 26.11
CA GLU A 173 -31.71 -23.28 27.23
C GLU A 173 -32.92 -24.19 27.03
#